data_AF-A0A7J4NTC8-F1
#
_entry.id   AF-A0A7J4NTC8-F1
#
_cell.length_a   1.000
_cell.length_b   1.000
_cell.length_c   1.000
_cell.angle_alpha   90.00
_cell.angle_beta   90.00
_cell.angle_gamma   90.00
#
_symmetry.space_group_name_H-M   'P 1'
#
loop_
_entity.id
_entity.type
_entity.pdbx_description
1 polymer ?
#
loop_
_entity_poly.entity_id
_entity_poly.type
_entity_poly.pdbx_seq_one_letter_code
_entity_poly.pdbx_strand_id
1 'polypeptide(L)'
;MEDRFILWAQVRSGTPRMRIDSGGVLRPERWPEGGGIVYLGDVASSFLSALGPHAPPEFIERPGFDEQRWTLAASSSGLQIIIRSESYWGFALLARCYLNRIEIIGERSDVGRLVMDVLASLGHNPWNAAFGWAFKRHTNLSIP
;
A
#
# COMPACT_ATOMS: atom_id res chain seq x y z
N MET A 1 -2.61 24.60 4.16
CA MET A 1 -2.64 23.83 5.43
C MET A 1 -2.59 22.39 5.02
N GLU A 2 -1.56 21.65 5.44
CA GLU A 2 -1.44 20.23 5.11
C GLU A 2 -2.40 19.44 5.98
N ASP A 3 -3.28 18.68 5.33
CA ASP A 3 -4.26 17.81 5.99
C ASP A 3 -3.69 16.38 6.03
N ARG A 4 -4.07 15.61 7.05
CA ARG A 4 -3.79 14.17 7.12
C ARG A 4 -5.04 13.38 6.74
N PHE A 5 -4.92 12.52 5.75
CA PHE A 5 -5.97 11.64 5.26
C PHE A 5 -5.62 10.19 5.55
N ILE A 6 -6.60 9.39 5.98
CA ILE A 6 -6.43 7.97 6.24
C ILE A 6 -7.43 7.20 5.39
N LEU A 7 -6.93 6.30 4.56
CA LEU A 7 -7.71 5.46 3.66
C LEU A 7 -7.43 3.98 3.96
N TRP A 8 -8.47 3.16 3.86
CA TRP A 8 -8.35 1.71 3.90
C TRP A 8 -8.72 1.13 2.54
N ALA A 9 -7.86 0.27 1.99
CA ALA A 9 -8.03 -0.28 0.66
C ALA A 9 -7.83 -1.80 0.65
N GLN A 10 -8.75 -2.49 0.00
CA GLN A 10 -8.74 -3.93 -0.22
C GLN A 10 -7.70 -4.30 -1.27
N VAL A 11 -6.70 -5.08 -0.87
CA VAL A 11 -5.74 -5.70 -1.78
C VAL A 11 -6.43 -6.85 -2.51
N ARG A 12 -6.37 -6.89 -3.85
CA ARG A 12 -6.92 -8.03 -4.62
C ARG A 12 -5.84 -8.91 -5.20
N SER A 13 -4.68 -8.35 -5.49
CA SER A 13 -3.50 -9.10 -5.92
C SER A 13 -2.32 -8.80 -5.01
N GLY A 14 -1.51 -9.81 -4.69
CA GLY A 14 -0.23 -9.64 -3.98
C GLY A 14 0.91 -9.21 -4.91
N THR A 15 0.68 -9.24 -6.22
CA THR A 15 1.65 -8.75 -7.21
C THR A 15 1.64 -7.22 -7.24
N PRO A 16 2.78 -6.55 -7.52
CA PRO A 16 4.04 -7.15 -7.94
C PRO A 16 4.85 -7.72 -6.78
N ARG A 17 5.63 -8.76 -7.09
CA ARG A 17 6.73 -9.23 -6.25
C ARG A 17 7.92 -8.32 -6.49
N MET A 18 8.53 -7.83 -5.43
CA MET A 18 9.62 -6.85 -5.47
C MET A 18 10.75 -7.29 -4.52
N ARG A 19 11.86 -6.56 -4.52
CA ARG A 19 12.97 -6.79 -3.59
C ARG A 19 13.17 -5.63 -2.63
N ILE A 20 13.86 -5.90 -1.53
CA ILE A 20 14.32 -4.93 -0.55
C ILE A 20 15.83 -5.05 -0.46
N ASP A 21 16.56 -3.97 -0.76
CA ASP A 21 18.02 -3.95 -0.62
C ASP A 21 18.47 -3.91 0.85
N SER A 22 19.78 -3.96 1.08
CA SER A 22 20.36 -3.91 2.43
C SER A 22 20.01 -2.62 3.18
N GLY A 23 19.86 -1.51 2.45
CA GLY A 23 19.43 -0.21 2.95
C GLY A 23 17.96 -0.14 3.35
N GLY A 24 17.14 -1.12 2.95
CA GLY A 24 15.70 -1.12 3.24
C GLY A 24 14.88 -0.40 2.20
N VAL A 25 15.43 -0.20 1.00
CA VAL A 25 14.77 0.49 -0.11
C VAL A 25 14.08 -0.52 -1.01
N LEU A 26 12.90 -0.16 -1.51
CA LEU A 26 12.17 -0.94 -2.50
C LEU A 26 12.92 -0.98 -3.84
N ARG A 27 13.13 -2.18 -4.38
CA ARG A 27 13.79 -2.42 -5.66
C ARG A 27 12.93 -3.32 -6.57
N PRO A 28 13.10 -3.22 -7.89
CA PRO A 28 12.48 -4.15 -8.83
C PRO A 28 12.87 -5.60 -8.55
N GLU A 29 12.02 -6.57 -8.95
CA GLU A 29 12.26 -8.00 -8.74
C GLU A 29 13.63 -8.47 -9.25
N ARG A 30 14.12 -7.90 -10.36
CA ARG A 30 15.38 -8.28 -11.01
C ARG A 30 16.61 -7.55 -10.43
N TRP A 31 16.53 -6.98 -9.23
CA TRP A 31 17.65 -6.27 -8.61
C TRP A 31 18.90 -7.20 -8.48
N PRO A 32 20.06 -6.83 -9.04
CA PRO A 32 21.22 -7.73 -9.15
C PRO A 32 21.81 -8.19 -7.82
N GLU A 33 21.85 -7.30 -6.81
CA GLU A 33 22.43 -7.58 -5.50
C GLU A 33 21.52 -8.45 -4.61
N GLY A 34 20.37 -8.86 -5.14
CA GLY A 34 19.41 -9.65 -4.41
C GLY A 34 18.64 -8.83 -3.38
N GLY A 35 18.38 -9.43 -2.22
CA GLY A 35 17.65 -8.80 -1.13
C GLY A 35 16.39 -9.57 -0.70
N GLY A 36 15.75 -9.03 0.35
CA GLY A 36 14.51 -9.56 0.90
C GLY A 36 13.39 -9.51 -0.14
N ILE A 37 12.45 -10.45 -0.07
CA ILE A 37 11.30 -10.50 -0.98
C ILE A 37 10.14 -9.75 -0.33
N VAL A 38 9.37 -9.03 -1.14
CA VAL A 38 8.14 -8.39 -0.70
C VAL A 38 7.05 -8.50 -1.76
N TYR A 39 5.84 -8.81 -1.32
CA TYR A 39 4.63 -8.72 -2.14
C TYR A 39 3.97 -7.38 -1.87
N LEU A 40 4.16 -6.45 -2.81
CA LEU A 40 3.70 -5.06 -2.67
C LEU A 40 2.17 -4.97 -2.88
N GLY A 41 1.63 -5.81 -3.74
CA GLY A 41 0.21 -5.81 -4.07
C GLY A 41 -0.23 -4.66 -4.98
N ASP A 42 -1.44 -4.82 -5.51
CA ASP A 42 -2.03 -3.94 -6.52
C ASP A 42 -2.26 -2.52 -5.99
N VAL A 43 -2.77 -2.40 -4.77
CA VAL A 43 -3.06 -1.11 -4.13
C VAL A 43 -1.79 -0.28 -3.97
N ALA A 44 -0.78 -0.78 -3.26
CA ALA A 44 0.43 -0.01 -3.00
C ALA A 44 1.22 0.29 -4.28
N SER A 45 1.29 -0.67 -5.21
CA SER A 45 1.89 -0.43 -6.53
C SER A 45 1.22 0.71 -7.28
N SER A 46 -0.11 0.83 -7.18
CA SER A 46 -0.86 1.90 -7.84
C SER A 46 -0.61 3.26 -7.17
N PHE A 47 -0.54 3.32 -5.84
CA PHE A 47 -0.18 4.54 -5.11
C PHE A 47 1.23 5.04 -5.47
N LEU A 48 2.23 4.15 -5.49
CA LEU A 48 3.58 4.52 -5.88
C LEU A 48 3.64 5.00 -7.33
N SER A 49 2.92 4.33 -8.23
CA SER A 49 2.86 4.74 -9.64
C SER A 49 2.20 6.12 -9.81
N ALA A 50 1.11 6.37 -9.08
CA ALA A 50 0.37 7.64 -9.14
C ALA A 50 1.10 8.81 -8.47
N LEU A 51 2.01 8.56 -7.52
CA LEU A 51 2.91 9.60 -6.99
C LEU A 51 3.87 10.16 -8.04
N GLY A 52 4.11 9.43 -9.15
CA GLY A 52 5.01 9.86 -10.21
C GLY A 52 6.47 9.83 -9.76
N PRO A 53 7.32 10.78 -10.19
CA PRO A 53 8.71 10.86 -9.75
C PRO A 53 8.79 11.06 -8.24
N HIS A 54 9.29 10.06 -7.52
CA HIS A 54 9.42 10.07 -6.07
C HIS A 54 10.81 9.58 -5.65
N ALA A 55 11.24 9.94 -4.44
CA ALA A 55 12.41 9.31 -3.85
C ALA A 55 12.17 7.79 -3.73
N PRO A 56 13.22 6.95 -3.78
CA PRO A 56 13.05 5.51 -3.62
C PRO A 56 12.25 5.18 -2.35
N PRO A 57 11.15 4.40 -2.44
CA PRO A 57 10.33 4.09 -1.27
C PRO A 57 11.11 3.27 -0.25
N GLU A 58 10.96 3.61 1.03
CA GLU A 58 11.72 3.02 2.14
C GLU A 58 10.82 2.23 3.08
N PHE A 59 11.27 1.05 3.49
CA PHE A 59 10.54 0.22 4.45
C PHE A 59 10.84 0.68 5.88
N ILE A 60 9.80 1.19 6.55
CA ILE A 60 9.81 1.44 8.00
C ILE A 60 9.79 0.10 8.75
N GLU A 61 8.92 -0.81 8.31
CA GLU A 61 8.83 -2.17 8.83
C GLU A 61 9.00 -3.14 7.66
N ARG A 62 10.08 -3.92 7.71
CA ARG A 62 10.39 -4.93 6.69
C ARG A 62 9.49 -6.16 6.85
N PRO A 63 9.18 -6.88 5.76
CA PRO A 63 8.50 -8.16 5.82
C PRO A 63 9.28 -9.19 6.65
N GLY A 64 8.55 -10.03 7.37
CA GLY A 64 9.08 -11.18 8.09
C GLY A 64 8.80 -12.47 7.33
N PHE A 65 8.28 -13.49 8.01
CA PHE A 65 7.78 -14.72 7.36
C PHE A 65 6.62 -14.44 6.41
N ASP A 66 5.76 -13.48 6.77
CA ASP A 66 4.71 -12.97 5.90
C ASP A 66 5.28 -11.83 5.04
N GLU A 67 5.59 -12.16 3.79
CA GLU A 67 6.18 -11.25 2.80
C GLU A 67 5.20 -10.16 2.31
N GLN A 68 3.92 -10.23 2.70
CA GLN A 68 2.88 -9.25 2.35
C GLN A 68 2.50 -8.35 3.55
N ARG A 69 3.09 -8.57 4.72
CA ARG A 69 2.97 -7.69 5.89
C ARG A 69 4.19 -6.78 6.04
N TRP A 70 4.01 -5.49 5.88
CA TRP A 70 5.10 -4.51 5.88
C TRP A 70 4.55 -3.08 6.03
N THR A 71 5.44 -2.13 6.32
CA THR A 71 5.14 -0.68 6.31
C THR A 71 6.16 0.05 5.45
N LEU A 72 5.68 0.80 4.45
CA LEU A 72 6.48 1.51 3.45
C LEU A 72 6.15 3.00 3.49
N ALA A 73 7.18 3.85 3.38
CA ALA A 73 7.05 5.28 3.20
C ALA A 73 7.54 5.71 1.81
N ALA A 74 6.85 6.69 1.23
CA ALA A 74 7.30 7.37 0.03
C ALA A 74 6.90 8.84 0.09
N SER A 75 7.61 9.69 -0.63
CA SER A 75 7.29 11.11 -0.72
C SER A 75 7.59 11.65 -2.12
N SER A 76 6.75 12.57 -2.57
CA SER A 76 6.93 13.32 -3.81
C SER A 76 6.24 14.67 -3.74
N SER A 77 6.92 15.74 -4.17
CA SER A 77 6.30 17.04 -4.48
C SER A 77 5.27 17.55 -3.46
N GLY A 78 5.58 17.49 -2.16
CA GLY A 78 4.67 17.96 -1.09
C GLY A 78 3.65 16.92 -0.59
N LEU A 79 3.61 15.73 -1.19
CA LEU A 79 2.87 14.58 -0.69
C LEU A 79 3.80 13.64 0.07
N GLN A 80 3.37 13.23 1.26
CA GLN A 80 3.99 12.14 2.00
C GLN A 80 2.96 11.02 2.15
N ILE A 81 3.37 9.79 1.86
CA ILE A 81 2.53 8.62 2.03
C ILE A 81 3.20 7.59 2.93
N ILE A 82 2.39 6.98 3.78
CA ILE A 82 2.78 5.80 4.56
C ILE A 82 1.74 4.72 4.26
N ILE A 83 2.19 3.62 3.67
CA ILE A 83 1.34 2.47 3.37
C ILE A 83 1.72 1.36 4.32
N ARG A 84 0.74 0.88 5.07
CA ARG A 84 0.88 -0.29 5.93
C ARG A 84 0.01 -1.41 5.41
N SER A 85 0.63 -2.54 5.08
CA SER A 85 -0.04 -3.76 4.63
C SER A 85 -0.22 -4.72 5.78
N GLU A 86 -1.47 -5.08 6.08
CA GLU A 86 -1.83 -5.95 7.19
C GLU A 86 -2.79 -7.04 6.75
N SER A 87 -2.57 -8.26 7.27
CA SER A 87 -3.60 -9.28 7.24
C SER A 87 -4.73 -8.91 8.19
N TYR A 88 -5.96 -8.91 7.69
CA TYR A 88 -7.16 -8.62 8.48
C TYR A 88 -8.05 -9.86 8.67
N TRP A 89 -7.74 -10.97 7.99
CA TRP A 89 -8.54 -12.20 8.03
C TRP A 89 -7.78 -13.47 7.55
N GLY A 90 -8.25 -14.66 7.95
CA GLY A 90 -8.04 -15.91 7.21
C GLY A 90 -6.60 -16.38 7.01
N PHE A 91 -5.79 -16.45 8.07
CA PHE A 91 -4.37 -16.90 8.06
C PHE A 91 -3.46 -16.25 7.00
N ALA A 92 -3.91 -15.16 6.36
CA ALA A 92 -3.12 -14.42 5.38
C ALA A 92 -2.68 -15.23 4.13
N LEU A 93 -3.37 -16.34 3.81
CA LEU A 93 -2.98 -17.24 2.71
C LEU A 93 -3.36 -16.73 1.31
N LEU A 94 -4.21 -15.72 1.21
CA LEU A 94 -4.68 -15.13 -0.05
C LEU A 94 -4.48 -13.61 0.01
N ALA A 95 -4.15 -12.98 -1.12
CA ALA A 95 -4.01 -11.52 -1.20
C ALA A 95 -5.26 -10.76 -0.73
N ARG A 96 -6.45 -11.34 -0.94
CA ARG A 96 -7.74 -10.78 -0.48
C ARG A 96 -7.90 -10.73 1.04
N CYS A 97 -7.01 -11.38 1.79
CA CYS A 97 -6.95 -11.34 3.24
C CYS A 97 -6.18 -10.12 3.77
N TYR A 98 -5.64 -9.25 2.90
CA TYR A 98 -4.87 -8.08 3.29
C TYR A 98 -5.63 -6.78 3.01
N LEU A 99 -5.40 -5.80 3.89
CA LEU A 99 -5.78 -4.41 3.73
C LEU A 99 -4.53 -3.55 3.71
N ASN A 100 -4.55 -2.52 2.88
CA ASN A 100 -3.59 -1.44 2.97
C ASN A 100 -4.24 -0.28 3.70
N ARG A 101 -3.61 0.15 4.78
CA ARG A 101 -3.87 1.42 5.44
C ARG A 101 -2.94 2.45 4.84
N ILE A 102 -3.49 3.41 4.10
CA ILE A 102 -2.75 4.48 3.47
C ILE A 102 -2.95 5.75 4.28
N GLU A 103 -1.87 6.28 4.83
CA GLU A 103 -1.83 7.64 5.35
C GLU A 103 -1.24 8.57 4.30
N ILE A 104 -1.88 9.70 4.06
CA ILE A 104 -1.42 10.71 3.11
C ILE A 104 -1.42 12.07 3.81
N ILE A 105 -0.31 12.78 3.72
CA ILE A 105 -0.16 14.15 4.22
C ILE A 105 0.11 15.04 3.00
N GLY A 106 -0.70 16.11 2.87
CA GLY A 106 -0.55 17.09 1.80
C GLY A 106 -1.78 17.98 1.61
N GLU A 107 -1.81 18.75 0.52
CA GLU A 107 -2.96 19.58 0.17
C GLU A 107 -4.12 18.71 -0.33
N ARG A 108 -5.35 19.03 0.10
CA ARG A 108 -6.56 18.30 -0.28
C ARG A 108 -6.74 18.13 -1.80
N SER A 109 -6.40 19.15 -2.58
CA SER A 109 -6.47 19.14 -4.04
C SER A 109 -5.53 18.07 -4.63
N ASP A 110 -4.28 18.04 -4.17
CA ASP A 110 -3.27 17.07 -4.57
C ASP A 110 -3.62 15.65 -4.13
N VAL A 111 -4.09 15.47 -2.89
CA VAL A 111 -4.54 14.16 -2.40
C VAL A 111 -5.74 13.66 -3.20
N GLY A 112 -6.69 14.54 -3.52
CA GLY A 112 -7.84 14.19 -4.36
C GLY A 112 -7.40 13.70 -5.74
N ARG A 113 -6.47 14.40 -6.39
CA ARG A 113 -5.90 13.97 -7.69
C ARG A 113 -5.20 12.61 -7.57
N LEU A 114 -4.33 12.44 -6.58
CA LEU A 114 -3.62 11.17 -6.34
C LEU A 114 -4.60 10.01 -6.20
N VAL A 115 -5.65 10.17 -5.40
CA VAL A 115 -6.67 9.13 -5.19
C VAL A 115 -7.42 8.81 -6.49
N MET A 116 -7.76 9.83 -7.29
CA MET A 116 -8.43 9.62 -8.57
C MET A 116 -7.56 8.87 -9.57
N ASP A 117 -6.26 9.18 -9.64
CA ASP A 117 -5.30 8.48 -10.50
C ASP A 117 -5.11 7.01 -10.07
N VAL A 118 -5.09 6.76 -8.75
CA VAL A 118 -5.08 5.40 -8.20
C VAL A 118 -6.35 4.64 -8.59
N LEU A 119 -7.53 5.25 -8.46
CA LEU A 119 -8.78 4.59 -8.84
C LEU A 119 -8.86 4.27 -10.32
N ALA A 120 -8.36 5.19 -11.17
CA ALA A 120 -8.30 4.99 -12.61
C ALA A 120 -7.38 3.80 -12.99
N SER A 121 -6.29 3.59 -12.25
CA SER A 121 -5.32 2.51 -12.52
C SER A 121 -5.68 1.16 -11.90
N LEU A 122 -6.37 1.14 -10.75
CA LEU A 122 -6.66 -0.09 -10.00
C LEU A 122 -7.58 -1.08 -10.74
N GLY A 123 -8.47 -0.58 -11.60
CA GLY A 123 -9.46 -1.40 -12.32
C GLY A 123 -10.55 -2.02 -11.43
N HIS A 124 -10.57 -1.73 -10.14
CA HIS A 124 -11.60 -2.14 -9.18
C HIS A 124 -11.79 -1.10 -8.08
N ASN A 125 -12.91 -1.20 -7.34
CA ASN A 125 -13.14 -0.34 -6.18
C ASN A 125 -12.42 -0.90 -4.93
N PRO A 126 -11.35 -0.23 -4.44
CA PRO A 126 -10.60 -0.69 -3.28
C PRO A 126 -11.38 -0.60 -1.95
N TRP A 127 -12.45 0.20 -1.87
CA TRP A 127 -13.25 0.34 -0.65
C TRP A 127 -14.32 -0.73 -0.50
N ASN A 128 -14.40 -1.67 -1.45
CA ASN A 128 -15.23 -2.86 -1.32
C ASN A 128 -14.39 -4.01 -0.77
N ALA A 129 -14.44 -4.20 0.56
CA ALA A 129 -13.68 -5.27 1.20
C ALA A 129 -14.23 -6.65 0.83
N ALA A 130 -13.33 -7.61 0.64
CA ALA A 130 -13.68 -8.98 0.33
C ALA A 130 -14.47 -9.66 1.46
N PHE A 131 -14.20 -9.28 2.71
CA PHE A 131 -14.85 -9.82 3.90
C PHE A 131 -15.31 -8.67 4.81
N GLY A 132 -16.48 -8.09 4.53
CA GLY A 132 -16.97 -6.89 5.22
C GLY A 132 -17.09 -7.01 6.75
N TRP A 133 -17.43 -8.20 7.26
CA TRP A 133 -17.49 -8.45 8.71
C TRP A 133 -16.09 -8.39 9.37
N ALA A 134 -15.06 -8.92 8.70
CA ALA A 134 -13.70 -8.92 9.22
C ALA A 134 -13.10 -7.52 9.09
N PHE A 135 -13.41 -6.82 7.99
CA PHE A 135 -13.08 -5.42 7.80
C PHE A 135 -13.63 -4.58 8.96
N LYS A 136 -14.94 -4.69 9.26
CA LYS A 136 -15.57 -3.95 10.36
C LYS A 136 -14.90 -4.22 11.70
N ARG A 137 -14.54 -5.48 11.98
CA ARG A 137 -13.82 -5.87 13.20
C ARG A 137 -12.41 -5.26 13.27
N HIS A 138 -11.72 -5.14 12.14
CA HIS A 138 -10.33 -4.67 12.07
C HIS A 138 -10.23 -3.14 12.10
N THR A 139 -11.12 -2.45 11.36
CA THR A 139 -11.04 -1.01 11.15
C THR A 139 -12.01 -0.21 12.02
N ASN A 140 -12.99 -0.86 12.65
CA ASN A 140 -14.17 -0.25 13.28
C ASN A 140 -15.01 0.63 12.33
N LEU A 141 -14.81 0.50 11.02
CA LEU A 141 -15.58 1.22 10.00
C LEU A 141 -16.62 0.28 9.36
N SER A 142 -17.76 0.84 9.00
CA SER A 142 -18.74 0.16 8.15
C SER A 142 -18.49 0.55 6.69
N ILE A 143 -18.47 -0.46 5.81
CA ILE A 143 -18.53 -0.25 4.37
C ILE A 143 -19.98 0.16 4.05
N PRO A 144 -20.20 1.20 3.24
CA PRO A 144 -21.54 1.59 2.81
C PRO A 144 -22.24 0.50 1.99
#